data_AF-A0A7Y2GMF0-F1
#
_entry.id   AF-A0A7Y2GMF0-F1
#
_cell.length_a   1.000
_cell.length_b   1.000
_cell.length_c   1.000
_cell.angle_alpha   90.00
_cell.angle_beta   90.00
_cell.angle_gamma   90.00
#
_symmetry.space_group_name_H-M   'P 1'
#
loop_
_entity.id
_entity.type
_entity.pdbx_description
1 polymer ?
#
loop_
_entity_poly.entity_id
_entity_poly.type
_entity_poly.pdbx_seq_one_letter_code
_entity_poly.pdbx_strand_id
1 'polypeptide(L)' 'AVVGEPFYVTTTDPDAGTRQILDTISDLLPPESQEIRTPTDEELALTYPPGYQGDPTSEAERRPGTDT' A
#
# COMPACT_ATOMS: atom_id res chain seq x y z
N ALA A 1 -20.18 -14.57 -7.87
CA ALA A 1 -19.20 -14.31 -6.79
C ALA A 1 -19.97 -13.78 -5.59
N VAL A 2 -19.68 -14.26 -4.38
CA VAL A 2 -20.26 -13.69 -3.16
C VAL A 2 -19.31 -12.57 -2.73
N VAL A 3 -19.81 -11.33 -2.74
CA VAL A 3 -19.12 -10.21 -2.10
C VAL A 3 -19.32 -10.41 -0.60
N GLY A 4 -18.26 -10.39 0.20
CA GLY A 4 -18.26 -10.79 1.62
C GLY A 4 -19.24 -10.02 2.51
N GLU A 5 -19.18 -10.25 3.82
CA GLU A 5 -20.08 -9.58 4.77
C GLU A 5 -19.92 -8.05 4.73
N PRO A 6 -21.03 -7.29 4.71
CA PRO A 6 -20.96 -5.84 4.72
C PRO A 6 -20.44 -5.33 6.06
N PHE A 7 -19.55 -4.33 5.98
CA PHE A 7 -19.07 -3.59 7.14
C PHE A 7 -19.88 -2.30 7.34
N TYR A 8 -20.22 -1.99 8.59
CA TYR A 8 -20.98 -0.80 8.96
C TYR A 8 -20.18 0.07 9.94
N VAL A 9 -19.99 1.33 9.59
CA VAL A 9 -19.36 2.33 10.47
C VAL A 9 -20.34 2.68 11.60
N THR A 10 -19.87 2.64 12.85
CA THR A 10 -20.74 2.82 14.03
C THR A 10 -20.66 4.22 14.64
N THR A 11 -19.81 5.09 14.09
CA THR A 11 -19.55 6.43 14.59
C THR A 11 -19.94 7.50 13.55
N THR A 12 -20.29 8.68 14.03
CA THR A 12 -20.53 9.87 13.20
C THR A 12 -19.31 10.79 13.13
N ASP A 13 -18.28 10.55 13.95
CA ASP A 13 -17.00 11.27 13.88
C ASP A 13 -16.17 10.75 12.69
N PRO A 14 -15.80 11.61 11.72
CA PRO A 14 -15.16 11.17 10.48
C PRO A 14 -13.77 10.55 10.70
N ASP A 15 -12.99 11.07 11.65
CA ASP A 15 -11.64 10.55 11.93
C ASP A 15 -11.72 9.18 12.59
N ALA A 16 -12.64 9.00 13.54
CA ALA A 16 -12.92 7.69 14.14
C ALA A 16 -13.48 6.70 13.11
N GLY A 17 -14.37 7.14 12.22
CA GLY A 17 -14.91 6.29 11.17
C GLY A 17 -13.84 5.83 10.19
N THR A 18 -12.93 6.73 9.81
CA THR A 18 -11.78 6.41 8.95
C THR A 18 -10.89 5.36 9.60
N ARG A 19 -10.53 5.52 10.87
CA ARG A 19 -9.75 4.52 11.62
C ARG A 19 -10.48 3.18 11.66
N GLN A 20 -11.77 3.17 11.96
CA GLN A 20 -12.57 1.94 12.02
C GLN A 20 -12.56 1.17 10.69
N ILE A 21 -12.69 1.87 9.56
CA ILE A 21 -12.63 1.27 8.22
C ILE A 21 -11.24 0.68 7.96
N LEU A 22 -10.18 1.46 8.20
CA LEU A 22 -8.80 1.04 7.92
C LEU A 22 -8.37 -0.14 8.80
N ASP A 23 -8.73 -0.14 10.08
CA ASP A 23 -8.47 -1.24 11.00
C ASP A 23 -9.18 -2.51 10.52
N THR A 24 -10.45 -2.40 10.12
CA THR A 24 -11.21 -3.54 9.60
C THR A 24 -10.59 -4.11 8.33
N ILE A 25 -10.11 -3.25 7.41
CA ILE A 25 -9.40 -3.70 6.21
C ILE A 25 -8.09 -4.40 6.60
N SER A 26 -7.33 -3.82 7.52
CA SER A 26 -6.06 -4.38 8.01
C SER A 26 -6.25 -5.75 8.65
N ASP A 27 -7.34 -5.97 9.37
CA ASP A 27 -7.68 -7.26 9.99
C ASP A 27 -8.00 -8.37 8.97
N LEU A 28 -8.34 -8.01 7.73
CA LEU A 28 -8.53 -8.98 6.64
C LEU A 28 -7.21 -9.43 6.01
N LEU A 29 -6.11 -8.72 6.28
CA LEU A 29 -4.83 -8.99 5.68
C LEU A 29 -4.07 -10.06 6.50
N PRO A 30 -3.26 -10.90 5.84
CA PRO A 30 -2.37 -11.81 6.53
C PRO A 30 -1.40 -11.08 7.49
N PRO A 31 -0.95 -11.70 8.60
CA PRO A 31 -0.06 -11.09 9.57
C PRO A 31 1.21 -10.50 8.94
N GLU A 32 1.75 -11.15 7.91
CA GLU A 32 2.93 -10.69 7.18
C GLU A 32 2.74 -9.32 6.51
N SER A 33 1.50 -8.85 6.31
CA SER A 33 1.18 -7.55 5.72
C SER A 33 1.47 -6.40 6.69
N GLN A 34 1.58 -6.69 7.98
CA GLN A 34 1.91 -5.72 9.03
C GLN A 34 3.43 -5.60 9.24
N GLU A 35 4.22 -6.44 8.58
CA GLU A 35 5.68 -6.39 8.67
C GLU A 35 6.24 -5.31 7.74
N ILE A 36 7.02 -4.38 8.31
CA ILE A 36 7.79 -3.42 7.53
C ILE A 36 8.91 -4.17 6.80
N ARG A 37 8.94 -4.09 5.47
CA ARG A 37 9.99 -4.66 4.63
C ARG A 37 10.64 -3.60 3.76
N THR A 38 11.94 -3.74 3.56
CA THR A 38 12.67 -3.05 2.49
C THR A 38 12.75 -4.02 1.32
N PRO A 39 12.10 -3.75 0.17
CA PRO A 39 12.18 -4.63 -0.98
C PRO A 39 13.60 -4.66 -1.54
N THR A 40 14.00 -5.81 -2.03
CA THR A 40 15.28 -6.00 -2.74
C THR A 40 15.21 -5.42 -4.16
N ASP A 41 16.37 -5.15 -4.76
CA ASP A 41 16.45 -4.69 -6.15
C ASP A 41 15.80 -5.70 -7.13
N GLU A 42 15.92 -6.99 -6.84
CA GLU A 42 15.29 -8.05 -7.63
C GLU A 42 13.76 -8.02 -7.52
N GLU A 43 13.21 -7.84 -6.32
CA GLU A 43 11.77 -7.71 -6.10
C GLU A 43 11.22 -6.43 -6.74
N LEU A 44 11.94 -5.31 -6.64
CA LEU A 44 11.59 -4.07 -7.31
C LEU A 44 11.57 -4.25 -8.83
N ALA A 45 12.54 -4.97 -9.39
CA ALA A 45 12.61 -5.25 -10.82
C ALA A 45 11.37 -6.00 -11.36
N LEU A 46 10.76 -6.87 -10.53
CA LEU A 46 9.52 -7.58 -10.88
C LEU A 46 8.29 -6.68 -10.99
N THR A 47 8.35 -5.46 -10.43
CA THR A 47 7.23 -4.50 -10.49
C THR A 47 7.20 -3.70 -11.79
N TYR A 48 8.27 -3.72 -12.58
CA TYR A 48 8.34 -2.95 -13.82
C TYR A 48 7.49 -3.56 -14.94
N PRO A 49 6.92 -2.73 -15.82
CA PRO A 49 6.21 -3.22 -16.99
C PRO A 49 7.12 -4.09 -17.88
N PRO A 50 6.58 -5.11 -18.56
CA PRO A 50 7.34 -5.90 -19.53
C PRO A 50 8.03 -4.99 -20.56
N GLY A 51 9.35 -5.16 -20.73
CA GLY A 51 10.15 -4.40 -21.68
C GLY A 51 10.65 -3.04 -21.17
N TYR A 52 10.48 -2.72 -19.89
CA TYR A 52 11.14 -1.57 -19.25
C TYR A 52 12.67 -1.68 -19.39
N GLN A 53 13.29 -0.60 -19.87
CA GLN A 53 14.73 -0.48 -20.16
C GLN A 53 15.34 0.79 -19.54
N GLY A 54 14.57 1.54 -18.75
CA GLY A 54 15.06 2.74 -18.06
C GLY A 54 15.92 2.38 -16.85
N ASP A 55 16.64 3.37 -16.31
CA ASP A 55 17.34 3.23 -15.04
C ASP A 55 16.35 3.41 -13.86
N PRO A 56 16.15 2.38 -13.02
CA PRO A 56 15.35 2.45 -11.79
C PRO A 56 15.65 3.62 -10.86
N THR A 57 16.92 4.05 -10.82
CA THR A 57 17.40 5.03 -9.84
C THR A 57 17.26 6.48 -10.30
N SER A 58 16.97 6.68 -11.60
CA SER A 58 16.72 8.00 -12.21
C SER A 58 15.46 8.70 -11.67
N GLU A 59 14.62 8.00 -10.89
CA GLU A 59 13.45 8.56 -10.21
C GLU A 59 13.82 9.78 -9.36
N ALA A 60 14.95 9.74 -8.63
CA ALA A 60 15.38 10.82 -7.75
C ALA A 60 15.74 12.11 -8.51
N GLU A 61 16.29 12.00 -9.72
CA GLU A 61 16.65 13.15 -10.55
C GLU A 61 15.42 13.88 -11.11
N ARG A 62 14.37 13.12 -11.45
CA ARG A 62 13.07 13.67 -11.86
C ARG A 62 12.23 14.16 -10.66
N ARG A 63 12.50 13.59 -9.49
CA ARG A 63 12.10 13.90 -8.10
C ARG A 63 12.92 14.94 -7.31
N PRO A 64 13.28 16.16 -7.75
CA PRO A 64 14.29 16.96 -7.05
C PRO A 64 13.86 17.53 -5.67
N GLY A 65 12.76 17.05 -5.08
CA GLY A 65 12.30 17.40 -3.74
C GLY A 65 12.60 16.29 -2.72
N THR A 66 12.62 16.65 -1.44
CA THR A 66 12.79 15.69 -0.35
C THR A 66 11.43 15.10 0.01
N ASP A 67 11.28 13.77 -0.08
CA ASP A 67 10.16 13.07 0.55
C ASP A 67 10.43 13.01 2.06
N THR A 68 9.84 13.95 2.82
CA THR A 68 9.82 14.01 4.30
C THR A 68 8.40 13.98 4.80
#